data_AF-A0A0D7A1Z6-F1
#
_entry.id   AF-A0A0D7A1Z6-F1
#
_cell.length_a   1.000
_cell.length_b   1.000
_cell.length_c   1.000
_cell.angle_alpha   90.00
_cell.angle_beta   90.00
_cell.angle_gamma   90.00
#
_symmetry.space_group_name_H-M   'P 1'
#
loop_
_entity.id
_entity.type
_entity.pdbx_description
1 polymer ?
#
loop_
_entity_poly.entity_id
_entity_poly.type
_entity_poly.pdbx_seq_one_letter_code
_entity_poly.pdbx_strand_id
1 'polypeptide(L)'
;EMERYLDSDPEDANDVIAWWIEHRALYPYLHQMAIDYLSIPATSVDVERLFSKGRLFLSHVRSRMSVQMTRALLCLNSWSKFGLVKDEDVLAV
;
A
#
# COMPACT_ATOMS: atom_id res chain seq x y z
N GLU A 1 -5.29 2.05 27.00
CA GLU A 1 -4.49 2.58 25.86
C GLU A 1 -5.08 3.86 25.31
N MET A 2 -6.34 3.83 24.89
CA MET A 2 -7.03 5.00 24.32
C MET A 2 -7.04 6.21 25.27
N GLU A 3 -7.46 6.04 26.53
CA GLU A 3 -7.42 7.14 27.53
C GLU A 3 -6.01 7.71 27.71
N ARG A 4 -5.00 6.84 27.86
CA ARG A 4 -3.59 7.27 27.97
C ARG A 4 -3.11 8.05 26.75
N TYR A 5 -3.55 7.69 25.54
CA TYR A 5 -3.21 8.43 24.32
C TYR A 5 -3.95 9.77 24.21
N LEU A 6 -5.20 9.82 24.69
CA LEU A 6 -5.99 11.05 24.69
C LEU A 6 -5.52 12.05 25.77
N ASP A 7 -4.96 11.55 26.87
CA ASP A 7 -4.39 12.36 27.95
C ASP A 7 -2.93 12.79 27.70
N SER A 8 -2.24 12.20 26.71
CA SER A 8 -0.88 12.61 26.36
C SER A 8 -0.87 13.91 25.55
N ASP A 9 0.18 14.72 25.74
CA ASP A 9 0.37 15.93 24.96
C ASP A 9 0.50 15.59 23.46
N PRO A 10 -0.08 16.42 22.56
CA PRO A 10 0.04 16.21 21.13
C PRO A 10 1.50 16.37 20.68
N GLU A 11 2.00 15.33 20.00
CA GLU A 11 3.33 15.32 19.39
C GLU A 11 3.23 15.60 17.90
N ASP A 12 4.16 16.40 17.37
CA ASP A 12 4.27 16.63 15.93
C ASP A 12 5.09 15.50 15.28
N ALA A 13 4.41 14.65 14.52
CA ALA A 13 5.00 13.51 13.84
C ALA A 13 5.02 13.74 12.32
N ASN A 14 6.21 13.90 11.75
CA ASN A 14 6.41 13.98 10.30
C ASN A 14 5.89 12.72 9.57
N ASP A 15 6.03 11.54 10.20
CA ASP A 15 5.47 10.28 9.72
C ASP A 15 4.67 9.61 10.85
N VAL A 16 3.35 9.77 10.77
CA VAL A 16 2.41 9.25 11.77
C VAL A 16 2.40 7.71 11.80
N ILE A 17 2.62 7.05 10.66
CA ILE A 17 2.65 5.58 10.58
C ILE A 17 3.91 5.07 11.29
N ALA A 18 5.06 5.66 11.02
CA ALA A 18 6.31 5.32 11.70
C ALA A 18 6.20 5.52 13.23
N TRP A 19 5.56 6.61 13.65
CA TRP A 19 5.32 6.89 15.08
C TRP A 19 4.52 5.78 15.76
N TRP A 20 3.41 5.31 15.15
CA TRP A 20 2.62 4.21 15.71
C TRP A 20 3.37 2.88 15.76
N ILE A 21 4.25 2.61 14.78
CA ILE A 21 5.09 1.42 14.75
C ILE A 21 6.13 1.45 15.89
N GLU A 22 6.77 2.61 16.12
CA GLU A 22 7.73 2.79 17.20
C GLU A 22 7.07 2.62 18.58
N HIS A 23 5.85 3.16 18.74
CA HIS A 23 5.10 3.11 19.99
C HIS A 23 4.25 1.84 20.16
N ARG A 24 4.40 0.82 19.31
CA ARG A 24 3.64 -0.43 19.40
C ARG A 24 3.81 -1.16 20.74
N ALA A 25 4.97 -1.01 21.39
CA ALA A 25 5.22 -1.60 22.70
C ALA A 25 4.44 -0.87 23.80
N LEU A 26 4.24 0.43 23.64
CA LEU A 26 3.42 1.25 24.53
C LEU A 26 1.93 0.96 24.26
N TYR A 27 1.50 0.90 22.99
CA TYR A 27 0.11 0.74 22.54
C TYR A 27 -0.12 -0.56 21.74
N PRO A 28 -0.01 -1.76 22.34
CA PRO A 28 -0.05 -3.03 21.61
C PRO A 28 -1.35 -3.31 20.86
N TYR A 29 -2.49 -2.73 21.25
CA TYR A 29 -3.76 -2.92 20.52
C TYR A 29 -4.15 -1.69 19.70
N LEU A 30 -3.96 -0.49 20.25
CA LEU A 30 -4.36 0.75 19.60
C LEU A 30 -3.52 1.06 18.35
N HIS A 31 -2.24 0.68 18.32
CA HIS A 31 -1.42 0.88 17.12
C HIS A 31 -1.97 0.12 15.90
N GLN A 32 -2.52 -1.08 16.09
CA GLN A 32 -3.06 -1.86 14.97
C GLN A 32 -4.25 -1.14 14.34
N MET A 33 -5.19 -0.70 15.18
CA MET A 33 -6.34 0.09 14.74
C MET A 33 -5.90 1.40 14.08
N ALA A 34 -4.93 2.11 14.66
CA ALA A 34 -4.44 3.36 14.08
C ALA A 34 -3.81 3.14 12.69
N ILE A 35 -3.01 2.08 12.52
CA ILE A 35 -2.40 1.72 11.23
C ILE A 35 -3.49 1.34 10.21
N ASP A 36 -4.52 0.58 10.62
CA ASP A 36 -5.64 0.21 9.74
C ASP A 36 -6.37 1.46 9.21
N TYR A 37 -6.59 2.48 10.04
CA TYR A 37 -7.24 3.72 9.61
C TYR A 37 -6.31 4.64 8.81
N LEU A 38 -5.06 4.82 9.25
CA LEU A 38 -4.12 5.75 8.64
C LEU A 38 -3.57 5.27 7.29
N SER A 39 -3.60 3.96 7.04
CA SER A 39 -3.19 3.38 5.75
C SER A 39 -4.24 3.53 4.66
N ILE A 40 -5.47 3.97 4.98
CA ILE A 40 -6.53 4.21 4.00
C ILE A 40 -6.17 5.46 3.18
N PRO A 41 -6.04 5.34 1.85
CA PRO A 41 -5.83 6.51 1.01
C PRO A 41 -6.98 7.50 1.14
N ALA A 42 -6.69 8.78 1.35
CA ALA A 42 -7.72 9.81 1.47
C ALA A 42 -8.52 10.03 0.17
N THR A 43 -7.98 9.59 -0.98
CA THR A 43 -8.61 9.76 -2.30
C THR A 43 -8.42 8.53 -3.19
N SER A 44 -9.27 8.41 -4.22
CA SER A 44 -9.16 7.38 -5.26
C SER A 44 -8.04 7.63 -6.28
N VAL A 45 -7.23 8.69 -6.13
CA VAL A 45 -6.26 9.14 -7.14
C VAL A 45 -5.25 8.04 -7.50
N ASP A 46 -4.79 7.25 -6.53
CA ASP A 46 -3.84 6.17 -6.79
C ASP A 46 -4.46 5.03 -7.59
N VAL A 47 -5.72 4.71 -7.30
CA VAL A 47 -6.51 3.72 -8.02
C VAL A 47 -6.79 4.20 -9.45
N GLU A 48 -7.16 5.46 -9.63
CA GLU A 48 -7.38 6.07 -10.95
C GLU A 48 -6.10 6.13 -11.78
N ARG A 49 -4.95 6.46 -11.17
CA ARG A 49 -3.64 6.41 -11.81
C ARG A 49 -3.28 4.99 -12.23
N LEU A 50 -3.58 4.00 -11.40
CA LEU A 50 -3.38 2.58 -11.71
C LEU A 50 -4.24 2.17 -12.92
N PHE A 51 -5.53 2.50 -12.93
CA PHE A 51 -6.42 2.20 -14.06
C PHE A 51 -6.04 2.95 -15.33
N SER A 52 -5.57 4.20 -15.21
CA SER A 52 -5.10 4.97 -16.36
C SER A 52 -3.88 4.32 -17.02
N LYS A 53 -2.91 3.83 -16.22
CA LYS A 53 -1.78 3.02 -16.72
C LYS A 53 -2.26 1.67 -17.26
N GLY A 54 -3.25 1.06 -16.58
CA GLY A 54 -3.93 -0.16 -17.00
C GLY A 54 -4.58 -0.07 -18.37
N ARG A 55 -5.06 1.11 -18.76
CA ARG A 55 -5.57 1.33 -20.13
C ARG A 55 -4.53 1.07 -21.21
N LEU A 56 -3.23 1.13 -20.93
CA LEU A 56 -2.19 0.75 -21.91
C LEU A 56 -2.15 -0.78 -22.13
N PHE A 57 -2.34 -1.54 -21.06
CA PHE A 57 -2.47 -3.01 -21.12
C PHE A 57 -3.81 -3.44 -21.73
N LEU A 58 -4.87 -2.67 -21.45
CA LEU A 58 -6.20 -2.91 -22.02
C LEU A 58 -6.32 -2.38 -23.46
N SER A 59 -5.57 -1.36 -23.89
CA SER A 59 -5.59 -0.93 -25.30
C SER A 59 -4.88 -1.94 -26.21
N HIS A 60 -4.02 -2.79 -25.64
CA HIS A 60 -3.57 -4.05 -26.25
C HIS A 60 -4.70 -5.09 -26.42
N VAL A 61 -5.98 -4.71 -26.39
CA VAL A 61 -7.21 -5.49 -26.70
C VAL A 61 -7.22 -6.14 -28.10
N ARG A 62 -6.15 -6.05 -28.90
CA ARG A 62 -5.90 -7.00 -30.02
C ARG A 62 -5.16 -8.28 -29.61
N SER A 63 -4.69 -8.38 -28.37
CA SER A 63 -4.10 -9.57 -27.77
C SER A 63 -5.14 -10.22 -26.85
N ARG A 64 -5.32 -11.53 -26.96
CA ARG A 64 -6.31 -12.33 -26.20
C ARG A 64 -5.90 -12.51 -24.73
N MET A 65 -5.57 -11.43 -24.05
CA MET A 65 -5.10 -11.46 -22.66
C MET A 65 -6.28 -11.58 -21.70
N SER A 66 -6.21 -12.56 -20.79
CA SER A 66 -7.26 -12.76 -19.77
C SER A 66 -7.22 -11.66 -18.72
N VAL A 67 -8.35 -11.40 -18.06
CA VAL A 67 -8.46 -10.44 -16.94
C VAL A 67 -7.45 -10.75 -15.82
N GLN A 68 -7.18 -12.04 -15.62
CA GLN A 68 -6.28 -12.59 -14.62
C GLN A 68 -4.83 -12.22 -14.94
N MET A 69 -4.44 -12.32 -16.21
CA MET A 69 -3.12 -11.88 -16.68
C MET A 69 -2.97 -10.37 -16.56
N THR A 70 -4.00 -9.59 -16.95
CA THR A 70 -3.98 -8.12 -16.79
C THR A 70 -3.80 -7.72 -15.32
N ARG A 71 -4.52 -8.37 -14.39
CA ARG A 71 -4.36 -8.13 -12.96
C ARG A 71 -2.96 -8.49 -12.47
N ALA A 72 -2.44 -9.65 -12.87
CA ALA A 72 -1.09 -10.09 -12.49
C ALA A 72 -0.02 -9.10 -12.94
N LEU A 73 -0.10 -8.60 -14.19
CA LEU A 73 0.83 -7.61 -14.72
C LEU A 73 0.75 -6.26 -14.00
N LEU A 74 -0.47 -5.81 -13.65
CA LEU A 74 -0.65 -4.58 -12.87
C LEU A 74 -0.04 -4.69 -11.47
N CYS A 75 -0.27 -5.81 -10.78
CA CYS A 75 0.32 -6.10 -9.48
C CYS A 75 1.85 -6.17 -9.58
N LEU A 76 2.39 -6.94 -10.53
CA LEU A 76 3.82 -7.12 -10.73
C LEU A 76 4.53 -5.78 -10.99
N ASN A 77 3.95 -4.93 -11.85
CA ASN A 77 4.48 -3.61 -12.15
C ASN A 77 4.50 -2.70 -10.90
N SER A 78 3.43 -2.74 -10.10
CA SER A 78 3.36 -2.00 -8.84
C SER A 78 4.41 -2.48 -7.84
N TRP A 79 4.43 -3.79 -7.57
CA TRP A 79 5.36 -4.40 -6.61
C TRP A 79 6.83 -4.23 -7.00
N SER A 80 7.16 -4.33 -8.28
CA SER A 80 8.52 -4.08 -8.78
C SER A 80 8.97 -2.65 -8.47
N LYS A 81 8.11 -1.64 -8.63
CA LYS A 81 8.43 -0.25 -8.25
C LYS A 81 8.64 -0.05 -6.76
N PHE A 82 7.97 -0.85 -5.94
CA PHE A 82 8.16 -0.86 -4.49
C PHE A 82 9.35 -1.74 -4.05
N GLY A 83 10.10 -2.34 -4.98
CA GLY A 83 11.22 -3.22 -4.66
C GLY A 83 10.80 -4.54 -4.01
N LEU A 84 9.53 -4.92 -4.13
CA LEU A 84 8.96 -6.15 -3.56
C LEU A 84 9.17 -7.38 -4.46
N VAL A 85 9.65 -7.17 -5.68
CA VAL A 85 10.01 -8.23 -6.64
C VAL A 85 11.52 -8.22 -6.77
N LYS A 86 12.19 -9.33 -6.44
CA LYS A 86 13.63 -9.47 -6.63
C LYS A 86 13.88 -10.01 -8.04
N ASP A 87 14.94 -9.53 -8.69
CA ASP A 87 15.31 -10.01 -10.02
C ASP A 87 15.66 -11.51 -10.00
N GLU A 88 16.18 -12.00 -8.87
CA GLU A 88 16.43 -13.43 -8.62
C GLU A 88 15.16 -14.29 -8.77
N ASP A 89 14.03 -13.80 -8.25
CA ASP A 89 12.75 -14.51 -8.31
C ASP A 89 12.20 -14.57 -9.74
N VAL A 90 12.50 -13.56 -10.56
CA VAL A 90 12.07 -13.49 -11.97
C VAL A 90 12.93 -14.40 -12.85
N LEU A 91 14.22 -14.50 -12.55
CA LEU A 91 15.17 -15.32 -13.30
C LEU A 91 15.05 -16.83 -13.00
N ALA A 92 14.41 -17.19 -11.90
CA ALA A 92 14.18 -18.59 -11.50
C ALA A 92 12.96 -19.25 -12.20
N VAL A 93 12.19 -18.49 -12.99
CA VAL A 93 11.00 -18.95 -13.74
C VAL A 93 11.35 -19.21 -15.20
#